data_AF-A0A2V6NI73-F1
#
_entry.id   AF-A0A2V6NI73-F1
#
_cell.length_a   1.000
_cell.length_b   1.000
_cell.length_c   1.000
_cell.angle_alpha   90.00
_cell.angle_beta   90.00
_cell.angle_gamma   90.00
#
_symmetry.space_group_name_H-M   'P 1'
#
loop_
_entity.id
_entity.type
_entity.pdbx_description
1 polymer ?
#
loop_
_entity_poly.entity_id
_entity_poly.type
_entity_poly.pdbx_seq_one_letter_code
_entity_poly.pdbx_strand_id
1 'polypeptide(L)'
;MFTVDGDHLIATHYCSAKNQPQMVTSAITDAQTPLAFSLARITGLKSQDAWHNTGLTVIQEDSDHLTQEWTYQSKGKSGKTVFRYTRVRQGPS
;
A
#
# COMPACT_ATOMS: atom_id res chain seq x y z
N MET A 1 -0.43 1.90 -8.07
CA MET A 1 -0.41 3.28 -8.59
C MET A 1 -0.61 4.22 -7.41
N PHE A 2 0.17 5.29 -7.32
CA PHE A 2 -0.04 6.36 -6.34
C PHE A 2 -0.50 7.62 -7.07
N THR A 3 -1.53 8.28 -6.55
CA THR A 3 -2.09 9.52 -7.12
C THR A 3 -2.17 10.57 -6.02
N VAL A 4 -1.83 11.82 -6.33
CA VAL A 4 -2.06 12.96 -5.44
C VAL A 4 -3.50 13.42 -5.62
N ASP A 5 -4.24 13.55 -4.52
CA ASP A 5 -5.59 14.11 -4.50
C ASP A 5 -5.66 15.16 -3.39
N GLY A 6 -5.59 16.44 -3.77
CA GLY A 6 -5.55 17.54 -2.81
C GLY A 6 -4.41 17.41 -1.80
N ASP A 7 -4.78 17.23 -0.53
CA ASP A 7 -3.88 17.10 0.61
C ASP A 7 -3.55 15.65 0.99
N HIS A 8 -4.03 14.64 0.24
CA HIS A 8 -3.79 13.23 0.55
C HIS A 8 -3.30 12.45 -0.67
N LEU A 9 -2.80 11.25 -0.43
CA LEU A 9 -2.38 10.31 -1.47
C LEU A 9 -3.33 9.14 -1.55
N ILE A 10 -3.60 8.69 -2.77
CA ILE A 10 -4.37 7.49 -3.07
C ILE A 10 -3.44 6.40 -3.60
N ALA A 11 -3.39 5.26 -2.91
CA ALA A 11 -2.78 4.03 -3.38
C ALA A 11 -3.84 3.12 -4.00
N THR A 12 -3.82 2.98 -5.33
CA THR A 12 -4.60 1.94 -6.03
C THR A 12 -3.76 0.69 -6.18
N HIS A 13 -4.19 -0.40 -5.53
CA HIS A 13 -3.57 -1.71 -5.62
C HIS A 13 -4.30 -2.57 -6.66
N TYR A 14 -3.57 -3.10 -7.64
CA TYR A 14 -4.11 -4.03 -8.62
C TYR A 14 -3.84 -5.45 -8.14
N CYS A 15 -4.86 -6.04 -7.51
CA CYS A 15 -4.78 -7.33 -6.87
C CYS A 15 -4.87 -8.46 -7.90
N SER A 16 -4.08 -9.52 -7.71
CA SER A 16 -4.12 -10.73 -8.54
C SER A 16 -5.48 -11.46 -8.47
N ALA A 17 -6.25 -11.25 -7.39
CA ALA A 17 -7.62 -11.75 -7.26
C ALA A 17 -8.67 -10.95 -8.08
N LYS A 18 -8.21 -10.06 -8.98
CA LYS A 18 -9.05 -9.26 -9.89
C LYS A 18 -9.96 -8.24 -9.18
N ASN A 19 -9.55 -7.79 -8.00
CA ASN A 19 -10.14 -6.62 -7.33
C ASN A 19 -9.14 -5.46 -7.31
N GLN A 20 -9.61 -4.25 -6.98
CA GLN A 20 -8.78 -3.05 -6.94
C GLN A 20 -9.07 -2.23 -5.69
N PRO A 21 -8.42 -2.55 -4.55
CA PRO A 21 -8.48 -1.72 -3.36
C PRO A 21 -7.86 -0.35 -3.62
N GLN A 22 -8.59 0.70 -3.26
CA GLN A 22 -8.09 2.06 -3.18
C GLN A 22 -7.96 2.42 -1.70
N MET A 23 -6.74 2.74 -1.29
CA MET A 23 -6.40 3.12 0.07
C MET A 23 -5.89 4.57 0.07
N VAL A 24 -6.17 5.32 1.12
CA VAL A 24 -5.87 6.76 1.20
C VAL A 24 -5.11 7.08 2.47
N THR A 25 -4.22 8.07 2.40
CA THR A 25 -3.62 8.67 3.59
C THR A 25 -4.62 9.61 4.28
N SER A 26 -4.30 10.01 5.51
CA SER A 26 -4.81 11.28 6.05
C SER A 26 -4.23 12.47 5.25
N ALA A 27 -4.70 13.68 5.56
CA ALA A 27 -4.06 14.90 5.08
C ALA A 27 -2.56 14.91 5.42
N ILE A 28 -1.73 15.21 4.43
CA ILE A 28 -0.28 15.29 4.50
C ILE A 28 0.07 16.77 4.62
N THR A 29 0.36 17.19 5.84
CA THR A 29 0.67 18.59 6.17
C THR A 29 2.17 18.89 6.18
N ASP A 30 3.00 17.85 6.14
CA ASP A 30 4.46 17.88 6.19
C ASP A 30 5.04 16.66 5.44
N ALA A 31 6.37 16.59 5.29
CA ALA A 31 7.02 15.42 4.73
C ALA A 31 6.91 14.24 5.71
N GLN A 32 5.80 13.51 5.64
CA GLN A 32 5.52 12.41 6.57
C GLN A 32 6.22 11.12 6.16
N THR A 33 6.97 10.57 7.11
CA THR A 33 7.45 9.19 7.09
C THR A 33 7.13 8.58 8.45
N PRO A 34 6.33 7.49 8.52
CA PRO A 34 5.83 6.69 7.41
C PRO A 34 4.53 7.22 6.77
N LEU A 35 4.29 6.86 5.50
CA LEU A 35 3.02 7.11 4.82
C LEU A 35 2.06 5.94 5.05
N ALA A 36 1.01 6.15 5.83
CA ALA A 36 0.01 5.14 6.15
C ALA A 36 -1.26 5.33 5.30
N PHE A 37 -1.66 4.29 4.59
CA PHE A 37 -2.83 4.23 3.73
C PHE A 37 -3.86 3.26 4.31
N SER A 38 -5.10 3.72 4.46
CA SER A 38 -6.23 2.91 4.93
C SER A 38 -7.25 2.70 3.81
N LEU A 39 -7.91 1.54 3.78
CA LEU A 39 -8.90 1.23 2.75
C LEU A 39 -10.05 2.24 2.72
N ALA A 40 -10.24 2.88 1.57
CA ALA A 40 -11.37 3.76 1.30
C ALA A 40 -12.49 3.06 0.51
N ARG A 41 -12.12 2.28 -0.51
CA ARG A 41 -13.07 1.50 -1.32
C ARG A 41 -12.40 0.35 -2.07
N ILE A 42 -13.19 -0.60 -2.55
CA ILE A 42 -12.72 -1.70 -3.41
C ILE A 42 -13.67 -1.85 -4.60
N THR A 43 -13.12 -1.95 -5.81
CA THR A 43 -13.87 -2.39 -6.98
C THR A 43 -13.53 -3.85 -7.34
N GLY A 44 -14.47 -4.57 -7.94
CA GLY A 44 -14.26 -5.97 -8.37
C GLY A 44 -14.19 -7.00 -7.24
N LEU A 45 -14.61 -6.65 -6.01
CA LEU A 45 -14.68 -7.60 -4.90
C LEU A 45 -15.85 -8.57 -5.10
N LYS A 46 -15.58 -9.87 -5.14
CA LYS A 46 -16.58 -10.90 -5.45
C LYS A 46 -17.48 -11.26 -4.26
N SER A 47 -16.94 -11.16 -3.06
CA SER A 47 -17.65 -11.38 -1.79
C SER A 47 -16.84 -10.72 -0.67
N GLN A 48 -17.47 -10.50 0.49
CA GLN A 48 -16.81 -9.90 1.64
C GLN A 48 -15.60 -10.72 2.12
N ASP A 49 -15.63 -12.03 1.93
CA ASP A 49 -14.57 -12.96 2.30
C ASP A 49 -13.45 -13.10 1.25
N ALA A 50 -13.62 -12.54 0.05
CA ALA A 50 -12.62 -12.64 -1.00
C ALA A 50 -11.34 -11.89 -0.58
N TRP A 51 -10.18 -12.46 -0.90
CA TRP A 51 -8.90 -11.86 -0.52
C TRP A 51 -8.73 -10.45 -1.11
N HIS A 52 -8.42 -9.47 -0.28
CA HIS A 52 -8.15 -8.09 -0.67
C HIS A 52 -7.26 -7.38 0.35
N ASN A 53 -6.48 -6.42 -0.13
CA ASN A 53 -5.67 -5.59 0.74
C ASN A 53 -6.55 -4.53 1.43
N THR A 54 -6.26 -4.28 2.70
CA THR A 54 -6.99 -3.34 3.56
C THR A 54 -6.14 -2.16 4.01
N GLY A 55 -4.83 -2.21 3.79
CA GLY A 55 -3.92 -1.12 4.13
C GLY A 55 -2.53 -1.32 3.57
N LEU A 56 -1.80 -0.21 3.54
CA LEU A 56 -0.40 -0.14 3.14
C LEU A 56 0.29 0.91 3.99
N THR A 57 1.41 0.56 4.62
CA THR A 57 2.33 1.54 5.21
C THR A 57 3.62 1.53 4.41
N VAL A 58 4.03 2.69 3.91
CA VAL A 58 5.29 2.88 3.19
C VAL A 58 6.27 3.61 4.11
N ILE A 59 7.40 2.97 4.39
CA ILE A 59 8.43 3.47 5.30
C ILE A 59 9.71 3.64 4.49
N GLN A 60 10.11 4.88 4.22
CA GLN A 60 11.43 5.17 3.68
C GLN A 60 12.40 5.31 4.85
N GLU A 61 13.30 4.34 5.00
CA GLU A 61 14.25 4.29 6.11
C GLU A 61 15.44 5.22 5.83
N ASP A 62 15.93 5.18 4.59
CA ASP A 62 16.96 6.08 4.05
C ASP A 62 16.87 6.16 2.50
N SER A 63 17.92 6.65 1.83
CA SER A 63 17.95 6.78 0.36
C SER A 63 17.98 5.44 -0.39
N ASP A 64 18.37 4.36 0.28
CA ASP A 64 18.62 3.04 -0.28
C ASP A 64 17.70 1.95 0.29
N HIS A 65 16.93 2.22 1.35
CA HIS A 65 16.06 1.24 2.01
C HIS A 65 14.60 1.68 2.06
N LEU A 66 13.71 0.78 1.64
CA LEU A 66 12.26 0.95 1.64
C LEU A 66 11.59 -0.28 2.26
N THR A 67 10.78 -0.07 3.29
CA THR A 67 9.91 -1.10 3.85
C THR A 67 8.45 -0.83 3.47
N GLN A 68 7.74 -1.87 3.04
CA GLN A 68 6.29 -1.82 2.81
C GLN A 68 5.59 -2.85 3.70
N GLU A 69 4.62 -2.37 4.47
CA GLU A 69 3.76 -3.22 5.29
C GLU A 69 2.36 -3.26 4.69
N TRP A 70 1.92 -4.43 4.26
CA TRP A 70 0.60 -4.64 3.66
C TRP A 70 -0.29 -5.39 4.63
N THR A 71 -1.50 -4.90 4.85
CA THR A 71 -2.55 -5.63 5.56
C THR A 71 -3.60 -6.13 4.58
N TYR A 72 -4.19 -7.28 4.87
CA TYR A 72 -5.21 -7.90 4.03
C TYR A 72 -6.26 -8.62 4.86
N GLN A 73 -7.40 -8.88 4.24
CA GLN A 73 -8.44 -9.77 4.76
C GLN A 73 -8.68 -10.92 3.79
N SER A 74 -9.02 -12.09 4.33
CA SER A 74 -9.49 -13.26 3.56
C SER A 74 -10.22 -14.23 4.48
N LYS A 75 -11.42 -14.66 4.08
CA LYS A 75 -12.27 -15.59 4.85
C LYS A 75 -12.46 -15.13 6.31
N GLY A 76 -12.80 -13.86 6.50
CA GLY A 76 -12.96 -13.22 7.82
C GLY A 76 -11.69 -13.11 8.67
N LYS A 77 -10.51 -13.44 8.15
CA LYS A 77 -9.23 -13.35 8.87
C LYS A 77 -8.38 -12.22 8.33
N SER A 78 -7.75 -11.48 9.23
CA SER A 78 -6.77 -10.46 8.91
C SER A 78 -5.35 -11.03 8.89
N GLY A 79 -4.51 -10.49 8.03
CA GLY A 79 -3.09 -10.81 7.98
C GLY A 79 -2.24 -9.61 7.61
N LYS A 80 -0.93 -9.77 7.75
CA LYS A 80 0.08 -8.76 7.40
C LYS A 80 1.22 -9.41 6.63
N THR A 81 1.74 -8.71 5.64
CA THR A 81 2.94 -9.07 4.89
C THR A 81 3.89 -7.88 4.90
N VAL A 82 5.18 -8.14 5.11
CA VAL A 82 6.21 -7.09 5.13
C VAL A 82 7.21 -7.38 4.03
N PHE A 83 7.40 -6.40 3.15
CA PHE A 83 8.44 -6.42 2.13
C PHE A 83 9.52 -5.42 2.50
N ARG A 84 10.78 -5.84 2.37
CA ARG A 84 11.95 -4.98 2.57
C ARG A 84 12.73 -4.94 1.27
N TYR A 85 12.98 -3.73 0.79
CA TYR A 85 13.68 -3.48 -0.45
C TYR A 85 14.97 -2.71 -0.15
N THR A 86 16.07 -3.18 -0.75
CA THR A 86 17.36 -2.50 -0.75
C THR A 86 17.70 -2.13 -2.18
N ARG A 87 18.11 -0.89 -2.41
CA ARG A 87 18.55 -0.41 -3.72
C ARG A 87 19.82 -1.16 -4.14
N VAL A 88 19.75 -1.84 -5.28
CA VAL A 88 20.94 -2.35 -5.97
C VAL A 88 21.49 -1.25 -6.87
N ARG A 89 22.72 -0.80 -6.61
CA ARG A 89 23.43 0.10 -7.53
C ARG A 89 24.03 -0.77 -8.64
N GLN A 90 23.56 -0.60 -9.88
CA GLN A 90 24.23 -1.25 -11.00
C GLN A 90 25.64 -0.66 -11.12
N GLY A 91 26.65 -1.52 -11.16
CA GLY A 91 28.01 -1.13 -11.52
C GLY A 91 28.07 -0.72 -13.01
N PRO A 92 29.14 -0.03 -13.45
CA PRO A 92 29.28 0.33 -14.85
C PRO A 92 29.26 -0.94 -15.71
N SER A 93 28.38 -0.93 -16.71
CA SER A 93 28.27 -1.94 -17.77
C SER A 93 29.55 -2.06 -18.58
#